data_AF-A0AAV8Y8U9-F1
#
_entry.id   AF-A0AAV8Y8U9-F1
#
_cell.length_a   1.000
_cell.length_b   1.000
_cell.length_c   1.000
_cell.angle_alpha   90.00
_cell.angle_beta   90.00
_cell.angle_gamma   90.00
#
_symmetry.space_group_name_H-M   'P 1'
#
loop_
_entity.id
_entity.type
_entity.pdbx_description
1 polymer ?
#
loop_
_entity_poly.entity_id
_entity_poly.type
_entity_poly.pdbx_seq_one_letter_code
_entity_poly.pdbx_strand_id
1 'polypeptide(L)'
;MSYLTESLKIEILVTIGYGDRARTQCEVVRLFRETHPDLPPLNQGTINKIEAQYREMGHVRKVPSKRQAVVDDDTKLNLLLALEENPITPARQLACDIMRKTNRESKITINSTEKRNANFIPLSLADLRSSRKQLFHNASLMDVTT
;
A
#
# COMPACT_ATOMS: atom_id res chain seq x y z
N MET A 1 1.14 13.25 -9.69
CA MET A 1 0.76 13.84 -10.99
C MET A 1 -0.15 15.04 -10.76
N SER A 2 0.37 16.16 -10.24
CA SER A 2 -0.47 17.31 -9.88
C SER A 2 -0.49 18.45 -10.89
N TYR A 3 0.46 18.51 -11.84
CA TYR A 3 0.50 19.60 -12.83
C TYR A 3 -0.25 19.29 -14.13
N LEU A 4 -0.53 18.01 -14.43
CA LEU A 4 -1.27 17.64 -15.63
C LEU A 4 -2.78 17.74 -15.39
N THR A 5 -3.42 18.69 -16.07
CA THR A 5 -4.88 18.83 -16.10
C THR A 5 -5.53 17.66 -16.82
N GLU A 6 -6.82 17.43 -16.57
CA GLU A 6 -7.55 16.34 -17.24
C GLU A 6 -7.57 16.53 -18.76
N SER A 7 -7.68 17.76 -19.25
CA SER A 7 -7.64 18.09 -20.68
C SER A 7 -6.33 17.64 -21.33
N LEU A 8 -5.18 17.90 -20.71
CA LEU A 8 -3.88 17.49 -21.24
C LEU A 8 -3.71 15.96 -21.21
N LYS A 9 -4.29 15.27 -20.22
CA LYS A 9 -4.29 13.79 -20.20
C LYS A 9 -5.14 13.22 -21.34
N ILE A 10 -6.28 13.85 -21.63
CA ILE A 10 -7.13 13.45 -22.77
C ILE A 10 -6.38 13.68 -24.08
N GLU A 11 -5.70 14.81 -24.24
CA GLU A 11 -4.88 15.10 -25.42
C GLU A 11 -3.78 14.04 -25.61
N ILE A 12 -3.09 13.62 -24.53
CA ILE A 12 -2.13 12.51 -24.58
C ILE A 12 -2.79 11.23 -25.08
N LEU A 13 -3.98 10.87 -24.58
CA LEU A 13 -4.69 9.67 -25.02
C LEU A 13 -5.12 9.74 -26.49
N VAL A 14 -5.58 10.90 -26.95
CA VAL A 14 -5.90 11.14 -28.37
C VAL A 14 -4.64 11.00 -29.22
N THR A 15 -3.50 11.48 -28.72
CA THR A 15 -2.21 11.44 -29.43
C THR A 15 -1.64 10.02 -29.53
N ILE A 16 -1.79 9.22 -28.48
CA ILE A 16 -1.48 7.78 -28.48
C ILE A 16 -2.33 7.09 -29.56
N GLY A 17 -3.63 7.38 -29.55
CA GLY A 17 -4.60 6.96 -30.56
C GLY A 17 -4.86 5.46 -30.57
N TYR A 18 -6.13 5.06 -30.49
CA TYR A 18 -6.60 3.78 -31.01
C TYR A 18 -7.12 4.03 -32.42
N GLY A 19 -6.30 3.76 -33.43
CA GLY A 19 -6.61 3.92 -34.85
C GLY A 19 -5.51 3.27 -35.70
N ASP A 20 -5.46 3.55 -37.01
CA ASP A 20 -4.55 2.88 -37.96
C ASP A 20 -3.05 2.99 -37.61
N ARG A 21 -2.65 3.93 -36.74
CA ARG A 21 -1.27 4.09 -36.27
C ARG A 21 -1.25 4.42 -34.79
N ALA A 22 -1.25 3.38 -33.95
CA ALA A 22 -0.91 3.53 -32.54
C ALA A 22 0.53 4.09 -32.43
N ARG A 23 0.66 5.27 -31.83
CA ARG A 23 1.98 5.89 -31.61
C ARG A 23 2.63 5.29 -30.37
N THR A 24 3.95 5.15 -30.41
CA THR A 24 4.72 4.70 -29.25
C THR A 24 4.75 5.80 -28.17
N GLN A 25 4.87 5.43 -26.90
CA GLN A 25 4.90 6.43 -25.81
C GLN A 25 6.07 7.41 -25.97
N CYS A 26 7.19 7.00 -26.56
CA CYS A 26 8.33 7.89 -26.84
C CYS A 26 8.00 8.98 -27.87
N GLU A 27 7.28 8.64 -28.94
CA GLU A 27 6.84 9.61 -29.95
C GLU A 27 5.85 10.60 -29.34
N VAL A 28 4.97 10.12 -28.47
CA VAL A 28 3.99 10.97 -27.78
C VAL A 28 4.70 11.96 -26.85
N VAL A 29 5.75 11.54 -26.12
CA VAL A 29 6.57 12.49 -25.33
C VAL A 29 7.15 13.58 -26.22
N ARG A 30 7.74 13.21 -27.36
CA ARG A 30 8.36 14.16 -28.28
C ARG A 30 7.34 15.15 -28.82
N LEU A 31 6.21 14.64 -29.34
CA LEU A 31 5.16 15.46 -29.90
C LEU A 31 4.54 16.38 -28.86
N PHE A 32 4.29 15.89 -27.64
CA PHE A 32 3.73 16.69 -26.57
C PHE A 32 4.67 17.83 -26.15
N ARG A 33 5.99 17.60 -26.21
CA ARG A 33 6.99 18.65 -25.94
C ARG A 33 7.04 19.70 -27.06
N GLU A 34 6.82 19.29 -28.30
CA GLU A 34 6.74 20.20 -29.44
C GLU A 34 5.48 21.07 -29.38
N THR A 35 4.35 20.52 -28.94
CA THR A 35 3.07 21.26 -28.83
C THR A 35 2.98 22.13 -27.59
N HIS A 36 3.61 21.72 -26.48
CA HIS A 36 3.56 22.43 -25.20
C HIS A 36 4.97 22.73 -24.66
N PRO A 37 5.72 23.68 -25.28
CA PRO A 37 7.09 23.99 -24.88
C PRO A 37 7.18 24.65 -23.48
N ASP A 38 6.11 25.31 -23.05
CA ASP A 38 6.04 26.02 -21.76
C ASP A 38 5.79 25.08 -20.57
N LEU A 39 5.39 23.83 -20.83
CA LEU A 39 5.11 22.85 -19.78
C LEU A 39 6.36 22.09 -19.34
N PRO A 40 6.39 21.59 -18.09
CA PRO A 40 7.45 20.71 -17.64
C PRO A 40 7.55 19.46 -18.54
N PRO A 41 8.77 18.98 -18.82
CA PRO A 41 8.96 17.81 -19.66
C PRO A 41 8.26 16.58 -19.05
N LEU A 42 7.52 15.88 -19.90
CA LEU A 42 6.86 14.63 -19.57
C LEU A 42 7.81 13.45 -19.77
N ASN A 43 7.75 12.52 -18.82
CA ASN A 43 8.46 11.25 -18.93
C ASN A 43 7.55 10.19 -19.55
N GLN A 44 8.15 9.23 -20.27
CA GLN A 44 7.44 8.07 -20.83
C GLN A 44 6.63 7.31 -19.77
N GLY A 45 7.19 7.16 -18.55
CA GLY A 45 6.48 6.51 -17.44
C GLY A 45 5.21 7.25 -16.99
N THR A 46 5.13 8.56 -17.20
CA THR A 46 3.90 9.34 -16.94
C THR A 46 2.84 9.01 -17.96
N ILE A 47 3.21 8.93 -19.24
CA ILE A 47 2.30 8.55 -20.32
C ILE A 47 1.79 7.13 -20.12
N ASN A 48 2.68 6.19 -19.82
CA ASN A 48 2.30 4.79 -19.54
C ASN A 48 1.30 4.69 -18.37
N LYS A 49 1.51 5.45 -17.30
CA LYS A 49 0.56 5.49 -16.17
C LYS A 49 -0.80 6.07 -16.57
N ILE A 50 -0.84 7.11 -17.41
CA ILE A 50 -2.10 7.68 -17.91
C ILE A 50 -2.84 6.69 -18.80
N GLU A 51 -2.10 5.99 -19.68
CA GLU A 51 -2.65 4.95 -20.54
C GLU A 51 -3.21 3.78 -19.73
N ALA A 52 -2.42 3.24 -18.79
CA ALA A 52 -2.85 2.17 -17.90
C ALA A 52 -4.08 2.57 -17.08
N GLN A 53 -4.06 3.78 -16.51
CA GLN A 53 -5.19 4.35 -15.76
C GLN A 53 -6.47 4.38 -16.61
N TYR A 54 -6.37 4.79 -17.88
CA TYR A 54 -7.50 4.83 -18.79
C TYR A 54 -7.97 3.43 -19.20
N ARG A 55 -7.05 2.50 -19.48
CA ARG A 55 -7.41 1.11 -19.81
C ARG A 55 -8.11 0.40 -18.65
N GLU A 56 -7.70 0.65 -17.42
CA GLU A 56 -8.26 0.01 -16.23
C GLU A 56 -9.59 0.62 -15.78
N MET A 57 -9.68 1.96 -15.73
CA MET A 57 -10.86 2.67 -15.17
C MET A 57 -11.78 3.29 -16.22
N GLY A 58 -11.37 3.36 -17.49
CA GLY A 58 -12.11 4.07 -18.55
C GLY A 58 -12.04 5.61 -18.45
N HIS A 59 -11.29 6.16 -17.49
CA HIS A 59 -11.18 7.60 -17.28
C HIS A 59 -9.82 8.03 -16.69
N VAL A 60 -9.43 9.28 -16.97
CA VAL A 60 -8.18 9.88 -16.46
C VAL A 60 -8.35 10.80 -15.25
N ARG A 61 -9.57 10.81 -14.69
CA ARG A 61 -9.90 11.60 -13.50
C ARG A 61 -8.99 11.25 -12.34
N LYS A 62 -8.62 12.25 -11.55
CA LYS A 62 -7.81 12.03 -10.36
C LYS A 62 -8.62 11.22 -9.36
N VAL A 63 -8.18 9.99 -9.07
CA VAL A 63 -8.80 9.18 -8.02
C VAL A 63 -8.61 9.90 -6.69
N PRO A 64 -9.69 10.26 -5.97
CA PRO A 64 -9.54 10.84 -4.65
C PRO A 64 -8.86 9.78 -3.78
N SER A 65 -7.72 10.15 -3.18
CA SER A 65 -7.07 9.31 -2.16
C SER A 65 -7.98 9.34 -0.93
N LYS A 66 -9.01 8.49 -0.93
CA LYS A 66 -9.77 8.21 0.27
C LYS A 66 -8.83 7.41 1.16
N ARG A 67 -8.14 8.08 2.07
CA ARG A 67 -7.70 7.44 3.31
C ARG A 67 -8.98 7.06 4.05
N GLN A 68 -9.53 5.90 3.75
CA GLN A 68 -10.54 5.32 4.62
C GLN A 68 -9.83 5.06 5.93
N ALA A 69 -10.23 5.77 6.98
CA ALA A 69 -9.92 5.31 8.32
C ALA A 69 -10.60 3.95 8.44
N VAL A 70 -9.80 2.89 8.45
CA VAL A 70 -10.29 1.53 8.67
C VAL A 70 -10.72 1.49 10.13
N VAL A 71 -11.99 1.79 10.37
CA VAL A 71 -12.62 1.56 11.67
C VAL A 71 -13.06 0.11 11.67
N ASP A 72 -12.57 -0.63 12.63
CA ASP A 72 -12.92 -2.03 12.85
C ASP A 72 -14.42 -2.20 13.09
N ASP A 73 -15.00 -3.32 12.66
CA ASP A 73 -16.44 -3.52 12.71
C ASP A 73 -16.96 -3.62 14.15
N ASP A 74 -16.17 -4.15 15.08
CA ASP A 74 -16.53 -4.18 16.50
C ASP A 74 -16.57 -2.76 17.07
N THR A 75 -15.68 -1.88 16.61
CA THR A 75 -15.68 -0.47 17.04
C THR A 75 -16.91 0.26 16.51
N LYS A 76 -17.36 -0.06 15.29
CA LYS A 76 -18.61 0.49 14.73
C LYS A 76 -19.82 0.00 15.52
N LEU A 77 -19.88 -1.30 15.82
CA LEU A 77 -20.98 -1.89 16.57
C LEU A 77 -21.11 -1.27 17.97
N ASN A 78 -20.00 -1.16 18.69
CA ASN A 78 -19.96 -0.54 20.01
C ASN A 78 -20.43 0.94 19.99
N LEU A 79 -20.12 1.67 18.92
CA LEU A 79 -20.59 3.06 18.75
C LEU A 79 -22.10 3.12 18.54
N LEU A 80 -22.65 2.20 17.74
CA LEU A 80 -24.10 2.13 17.49
C LEU A 80 -24.88 1.76 18.75
N LEU A 81 -24.39 0.78 19.52
CA LEU A 81 -25.00 0.41 20.80
C LEU A 81 -24.96 1.57 21.80
N ALA A 82 -23.83 2.28 21.90
CA ALA A 82 -23.70 3.43 22.79
C ALA A 82 -24.63 4.61 22.42
N LEU A 83 -24.93 4.78 21.11
CA LEU A 83 -25.88 5.76 20.63
C LEU A 83 -27.32 5.38 20.94
N GLU A 84 -27.66 4.09 20.88
CA GLU A 84 -28.97 3.57 21.27
C GLU A 84 -29.21 3.71 22.77
N GLU A 85 -28.21 3.38 23.59
CA GLU A 85 -28.28 3.49 25.05
C GLU A 85 -28.34 4.94 25.54
N ASN A 86 -27.65 5.87 24.85
CA ASN A 86 -27.56 7.28 25.25
C ASN A 86 -27.73 8.24 24.05
N PRO A 87 -28.96 8.43 23.54
CA PRO A 87 -29.21 9.18 22.32
C PRO A 87 -28.93 10.69 22.46
N ILE A 88 -28.82 11.20 23.69
CA ILE A 88 -28.54 12.61 23.99
C ILE A 88 -27.04 12.91 23.84
N THR A 89 -26.19 11.90 23.99
CA THR A 89 -24.74 12.08 23.90
C THR A 89 -24.32 12.21 22.43
N PRO A 90 -23.54 13.23 22.06
CA PRO A 90 -23.14 13.41 20.68
C PRO A 90 -22.24 12.25 20.23
N ALA A 91 -22.52 11.69 19.05
CA ALA A 91 -21.78 10.57 18.47
C ALA A 91 -20.25 10.77 18.48
N ARG A 92 -19.79 12.02 18.30
CA ARG A 92 -18.36 12.37 18.35
C ARG A 92 -17.74 12.08 19.72
N GLN A 93 -18.47 12.35 20.81
CA GLN A 93 -17.99 12.12 22.17
C GLN A 93 -17.92 10.62 22.47
N LEU A 94 -18.97 9.88 22.11
CA LEU A 94 -18.99 8.42 22.24
C LEU A 94 -17.86 7.75 21.46
N ALA A 95 -17.61 8.19 20.22
CA ALA A 95 -16.50 7.68 19.41
C ALA A 95 -15.13 7.95 20.08
N CYS A 96 -14.92 9.14 20.64
CA CYS A 96 -13.70 9.44 21.38
C CYS A 96 -13.52 8.54 22.61
N ASP A 97 -14.59 8.25 23.33
CA ASP A 97 -14.53 7.44 24.56
C ASP A 97 -14.30 5.96 24.26
N ILE A 98 -14.94 5.42 23.22
CA ILE A 98 -14.70 4.05 22.74
C ILE A 98 -13.26 3.90 22.24
N MET A 99 -12.76 4.84 21.44
CA MET A 99 -11.36 4.82 20.96
C MET A 99 -10.35 4.94 22.11
N ARG A 100 -10.67 5.64 23.19
CA ARG A 100 -9.81 5.70 24.39
C ARG A 100 -9.82 4.38 25.15
N LYS A 101 -10.97 3.71 25.24
CA LYS A 101 -11.12 2.41 25.90
C LYS A 101 -10.34 1.32 25.19
N THR A 102 -10.50 1.19 23.87
CA THR A 102 -9.77 0.19 23.08
C THR A 102 -8.25 0.38 23.16
N ASN A 103 -7.76 1.62 23.09
CA ASN A 103 -6.33 1.91 23.25
C ASN A 103 -5.77 1.56 24.64
N ARG A 104 -6.59 1.61 25.70
CA ARG A 104 -6.17 1.19 27.05
C ARG A 104 -6.05 -0.33 27.15
N GLU A 105 -7.00 -1.05 26.56
CA GLU A 105 -7.03 -2.52 26.54
C GLU A 105 -5.86 -3.10 25.73
N SER A 106 -5.51 -2.47 24.59
CA SER A 106 -4.34 -2.87 23.80
C SER A 106 -3.00 -2.68 24.56
N LYS A 107 -2.87 -1.63 25.37
CA LYS A 107 -1.65 -1.36 26.18
C LYS A 107 -1.45 -2.38 27.31
N ILE A 108 -2.54 -2.87 27.91
CA ILE A 108 -2.46 -3.88 29.00
C ILE A 108 -1.94 -5.21 28.46
N THR A 109 -2.33 -5.58 27.24
CA THR A 109 -1.94 -6.85 26.61
C THR A 109 -0.45 -6.90 26.30
N ILE A 110 0.13 -5.80 25.80
CA ILE A 110 1.56 -5.70 25.46
C ILE A 110 2.45 -5.84 26.71
N ASN A 111 2.07 -5.18 27.80
CA ASN A 111 2.81 -5.24 29.07
C ASN A 111 2.71 -6.62 29.76
N SER A 112 1.71 -7.42 29.41
CA SER A 112 1.50 -8.77 29.96
C SER A 112 2.31 -9.83 29.22
N THR A 113 2.51 -9.67 27.90
CA THR A 113 3.37 -10.54 27.10
C THR A 113 4.86 -10.32 27.35
N GLU A 114 5.26 -9.10 27.72
CA GLU A 114 6.67 -8.79 28.02
C GLU A 114 7.16 -9.46 29.32
N LYS A 115 6.28 -9.61 30.33
CA LYS A 115 6.64 -10.29 31.60
C LYS A 115 6.80 -11.82 31.48
N ARG A 116 6.34 -12.46 30.40
CA ARG A 116 6.53 -13.90 30.18
C ARG A 116 7.81 -14.24 29.41
N ASN A 117 8.44 -13.27 28.75
CA ASN A 117 9.67 -13.48 27.97
C ASN A 117 10.97 -13.18 28.73
N ALA A 118 10.91 -12.79 30.01
CA ALA A 118 12.10 -12.54 30.83
C ALA A 118 12.86 -13.82 31.28
N ASN A 119 12.33 -15.01 30.99
CA ASN A 119 12.99 -16.29 31.29
C ASN A 119 13.67 -16.95 30.08
N PHE A 120 13.77 -16.26 28.94
CA PHE A 120 14.53 -16.78 27.80
C PHE A 120 15.97 -16.28 27.88
N ILE A 121 16.85 -17.13 28.40
CA ILE A 121 18.30 -16.93 28.31
C ILE A 121 18.66 -17.02 26.81
N PRO A 122 19.19 -15.97 26.16
CA PRO A 122 19.59 -16.07 24.78
C PRO A 122 20.84 -16.95 24.68
N LEU A 123 20.72 -18.11 24.01
CA LEU A 123 21.86 -18.89 23.57
C LEU A 123 22.77 -18.00 22.70
N SER A 124 24.04 -17.96 23.06
CA SER A 124 25.08 -17.19 22.39
C SER A 124 25.17 -17.56 20.91
N LEU A 125 25.40 -16.55 20.06
CA LEU A 125 25.55 -16.67 18.59
C LEU A 125 26.67 -17.66 18.18
N ALA A 126 27.54 -18.06 19.11
CA ALA A 126 28.55 -19.09 18.92
C ALA A 126 27.94 -20.50 18.72
N ASP A 127 26.82 -20.81 19.37
CA ASP A 127 26.26 -22.16 19.40
C ASP A 127 25.49 -22.50 18.11
N LEU A 128 24.88 -21.51 17.45
CA LEU A 128 24.15 -21.71 16.19
C LEU A 128 25.08 -22.01 14.99
N ARG A 129 26.36 -21.65 15.06
CA ARG A 129 27.33 -21.94 13.99
C ARG A 129 27.86 -23.37 14.03
N SER A 130 27.77 -24.05 15.18
CA SER A 130 28.24 -25.43 15.34
C SER A 130 27.25 -26.44 14.70
N SER A 131 25.94 -26.23 14.84
CA SER A 131 24.92 -27.15 14.27
C SER A 131 24.83 -27.09 12.75
N ARG A 132 25.21 -25.98 12.10
CA ARG A 132 25.12 -25.87 10.64
C ARG A 132 26.23 -26.63 9.91
N LYS A 133 27.36 -26.91 10.56
CA LYS A 133 28.48 -27.67 9.94
C LYS A 133 28.24 -29.19 9.91
N GLN A 134 27.37 -29.72 10.76
CA GLN A 134 27.06 -31.16 10.81
C GLN A 134 26.16 -31.63 9.64
N LEU A 135 25.38 -30.72 9.03
CA LEU A 135 24.46 -31.08 7.94
C LEU A 135 25.12 -31.14 6.56
N PHE A 136 26.28 -30.51 6.35
CA PHE A 136 26.93 -30.44 5.04
C PHE A 136 27.98 -31.53 4.78
N HIS A 137 28.32 -32.37 5.78
CA HIS A 137 29.26 -33.48 5.56
C HIS A 137 28.62 -34.81 5.17
N ASN A 138 27.31 -34.99 5.35
CA ASN A 138 26.64 -36.27 5.05
C ASN A 138 26.02 -36.35 3.65
N ALA A 139 26.08 -35.28 2.84
CA ALA A 139 25.47 -35.24 1.50
C ALA A 139 26.47 -35.45 0.34
N SER A 140 27.72 -35.80 0.62
CA SER A 140 28.79 -35.91 -0.39
C SER A 140 29.22 -37.35 -0.72
N LEU A 141 28.44 -38.37 -0.33
CA LEU A 141 28.85 -39.77 -0.47
C LEU A 141 27.71 -40.71 -0.85
N MET A 142 26.87 -40.33 -1.81
CA MET A 142 25.92 -41.23 -2.48
C MET A 142 25.70 -40.75 -3.92
N ASP A 143 26.73 -40.86 -4.77
CA ASP A 143 26.56 -40.76 -6.24
C ASP A 143 27.79 -41.31 -6.98
N VAL A 144 28.13 -42.58 -6.78
CA VAL A 144 28.82 -43.41 -7.79
C VAL A 144 28.55 -44.88 -7.45
N THR A 145 27.71 -45.56 -8.23
CA THR A 145 28.04 -46.86 -8.85
C THR A 145 26.94 -47.21 -9.85
N THR A 146 27.35 -47.21 -11.12
CA THR A 146 26.77 -48.03 -12.19
C THR A 146 27.20 -49.48 -11.98
#